data_AF-A0A5E4X634-F1
#
_entry.id   AF-A0A5E4X634-F1
#
_cell.length_a   1.000
_cell.length_b   1.000
_cell.length_c   1.000
_cell.angle_alpha   90.00
_cell.angle_beta   90.00
_cell.angle_gamma   90.00
#
_symmetry.space_group_name_H-M   'P 1'
#
loop_
_entity.id
_entity.type
_entity.pdbx_description
1 polymer ?
#
loop_
_entity_poly.entity_id
_entity_poly.type
_entity_poly.pdbx_seq_one_letter_code
_entity_poly.pdbx_strand_id
1 'polypeptide(L)'
;MPNISETHFHNLTISTAPHESLRDSAIDQLKDFTCRFNDGNRPADQVIEDFIRNFDSTELLGSVLRGLSEEKKESVLRAAARCHVASFGPGRDFLAKRNQFHLVDQDSATLFGALTAELREVMIADAYIGDRGQIVVRFPDGGLCIPLGRAWLGTGEGALTTDEIQKLLTDPEARLHCLLDIFSAKLVHLDAQTPDSETCHFWSDLIDRCIDGKPIAEFSKKKAVLEALAFTLRNLTDRAFSRGGEEEFPMVRMLTHCAEAYFLAGDLGACGATLCKLAASRALKFERDAAVGVATLAASVFARNALKRWSDGHYADAVVCHGMALRTYAEEHALRGLRGGPQARISRAVDEIVPLPKFVDHISRTEFEAAWADQQAKTEEMLSEIESNLRTLAVMGRLAKLKAQKSNR
;
A
#
# COMPACT_ATOMS: atom_id res chain seq x y z
N MET A 1 -53.76 7.93 59.73
CA MET A 1 -54.27 8.21 58.36
C MET A 1 -54.19 9.73 58.14
N PRO A 2 -53.94 10.17 56.89
CA PRO A 2 -52.85 11.03 56.41
C PRO A 2 -53.20 12.55 56.45
N ASN A 3 -52.51 13.57 55.94
CA ASN A 3 -51.45 13.74 54.93
C ASN A 3 -50.90 15.21 54.98
N ILE A 4 -49.61 15.37 54.70
CA ILE A 4 -48.92 16.40 53.87
C ILE A 4 -49.14 17.91 54.11
N SER A 5 -48.01 18.62 54.30
CA SER A 5 -47.55 19.92 53.72
C SER A 5 -46.74 20.67 54.78
N GLU A 6 -45.52 21.18 54.61
CA GLU A 6 -44.71 21.50 53.44
C GLU A 6 -43.23 21.54 53.89
N THR A 7 -42.38 20.81 53.18
CA THR A 7 -40.92 20.88 53.26
C THR A 7 -40.41 22.07 52.44
N HIS A 8 -39.82 23.07 53.08
CA HIS A 8 -38.87 23.96 52.42
C HIS A 8 -37.50 23.26 52.37
N PHE A 9 -37.22 22.53 51.29
CA PHE A 9 -35.86 22.17 50.93
C PHE A 9 -35.33 23.16 49.90
N HIS A 10 -34.21 23.77 50.27
CA HIS A 10 -33.40 24.64 49.43
C HIS A 10 -33.02 23.94 48.12
N ASN A 11 -33.21 24.66 47.01
CA ASN A 11 -32.58 24.38 45.73
C ASN A 11 -31.05 24.35 45.92
N LEU A 12 -30.48 23.15 45.97
CA LEU A 12 -29.07 22.93 45.66
C LEU A 12 -28.96 22.91 44.13
N THR A 13 -28.75 24.09 43.55
CA THR A 13 -28.18 24.21 42.20
C THR A 13 -26.82 23.54 42.22
N ILE A 14 -26.77 22.32 41.66
CA ILE A 14 -25.52 21.65 41.30
C ILE A 14 -24.87 22.54 40.22
N SER A 15 -23.79 23.21 40.59
CA SER A 15 -22.94 23.97 39.67
C SER A 15 -22.15 23.01 38.79
N THR A 16 -22.77 22.53 37.72
CA THR A 16 -22.05 21.96 36.56
C THR A 16 -21.41 23.11 35.78
N ALA A 17 -20.17 23.48 36.11
CA ALA A 17 -19.23 24.22 35.24
C ALA A 17 -17.97 24.61 36.03
N PRO A 18 -16.95 23.74 36.07
CA PRO A 18 -15.62 24.20 35.64
C PRO A 18 -14.95 23.27 34.62
N HIS A 19 -15.26 21.97 34.65
CA HIS A 19 -14.59 20.95 33.85
C HIS A 19 -14.86 21.05 32.35
N GLU A 20 -16.09 21.41 31.94
CA GLU A 20 -16.40 21.61 30.51
C GLU A 20 -15.58 22.75 29.90
N SER A 21 -15.38 23.86 30.64
CA SER A 21 -14.65 25.03 30.12
C SER A 21 -13.15 24.81 29.93
N LEU A 22 -12.53 23.95 30.75
CA LEU A 22 -11.11 23.61 30.65
C LEU A 22 -10.86 22.60 29.53
N ARG A 23 -11.77 21.64 29.38
CA ARG A 23 -11.75 20.65 28.30
C ARG A 23 -11.83 21.31 26.93
N ASP A 24 -12.78 22.21 26.79
CA ASP A 24 -13.00 22.95 25.54
C ASP A 24 -11.76 23.81 25.20
N SER A 25 -11.14 24.44 26.20
CA SER A 25 -9.90 25.21 26.03
C SER A 25 -8.70 24.36 25.58
N ALA A 26 -8.50 23.17 26.16
CA ALA A 26 -7.40 22.28 25.78
C ALA A 26 -7.61 21.67 24.38
N ILE A 27 -8.85 21.31 24.05
CA ILE A 27 -9.24 20.84 22.73
C ILE A 27 -9.05 21.95 21.69
N ASP A 28 -9.42 23.19 22.00
CA ASP A 28 -9.27 24.32 21.10
C ASP A 28 -7.79 24.68 20.86
N GLN A 29 -6.93 24.56 21.88
CA GLN A 29 -5.48 24.71 21.70
C GLN A 29 -4.89 23.63 20.79
N LEU A 30 -5.33 22.37 20.96
CA LEU A 30 -4.89 21.27 20.12
C LEU A 30 -5.38 21.43 18.66
N LYS A 31 -6.61 21.90 18.48
CA LYS A 31 -7.15 22.26 17.15
C LYS A 31 -6.38 23.41 16.52
N ASP A 32 -6.13 24.50 17.25
CA ASP A 32 -5.34 25.64 16.77
C ASP A 32 -3.94 25.20 16.35
N PHE A 33 -3.28 24.39 17.19
CA PHE A 33 -1.97 23.83 16.85
C PHE A 33 -2.03 22.96 15.59
N THR A 34 -3.04 22.08 15.47
CA THR A 34 -3.25 21.23 14.29
C THR A 34 -3.44 22.06 13.01
N CYS A 35 -4.23 23.14 13.07
CA CYS A 35 -4.45 24.03 11.93
C CYS A 35 -3.14 24.64 11.39
N ARG A 36 -2.15 24.88 12.25
CA ARG A 36 -0.84 25.41 11.84
C ARG A 36 -0.05 24.45 10.93
N PHE A 37 -0.41 23.17 10.85
CA PHE A 37 0.16 22.20 9.90
C PHE A 37 -0.68 22.04 8.62
N ASN A 38 -1.99 22.26 8.69
CA ASN A 38 -2.93 21.96 7.58
C ASN A 38 -2.85 22.96 6.41
N ASP A 39 -2.42 24.20 6.66
CA ASP A 39 -2.42 25.27 5.64
C ASP A 39 -1.15 25.29 4.76
N GLY A 40 -0.43 24.17 4.64
CA GLY A 40 0.90 24.14 4.01
C GLY A 40 1.96 24.94 4.79
N ASN A 41 1.60 25.42 5.97
CA ASN A 41 2.46 26.16 6.86
C ASN A 41 3.41 25.20 7.59
N ARG A 42 4.65 25.66 7.80
CA ARG A 42 5.63 25.00 8.64
C ARG A 42 5.75 25.80 9.94
N PRO A 43 5.22 25.29 11.06
CA PRO A 43 5.41 25.94 12.35
C PRO A 43 6.89 26.10 12.65
N ALA A 44 7.27 27.19 13.30
CA ALA A 44 8.65 27.38 13.75
C ALA A 44 9.02 26.31 14.78
N ASP A 45 10.28 25.87 14.77
CA ASP A 45 10.79 24.84 15.69
C ASP A 45 10.46 25.16 17.17
N GLN A 46 10.54 26.44 17.57
CA GLN A 46 10.20 26.89 18.93
C GLN A 46 8.72 26.63 19.28
N VAL A 47 7.80 26.82 18.34
CA VAL A 47 6.37 26.59 18.55
C VAL A 47 6.09 25.10 18.79
N ILE A 48 6.78 24.22 18.05
CA ILE A 48 6.67 22.77 18.22
C ILE A 48 7.27 22.34 19.57
N GLU A 49 8.43 22.90 19.93
CA GLU A 49 9.09 22.64 21.21
C GLU A 49 8.24 23.10 22.41
N ASP A 50 7.64 24.28 22.33
CA ASP A 50 6.76 24.82 23.36
C ASP A 50 5.46 23.99 23.48
N PHE A 51 4.90 23.53 22.36
CA PHE A 51 3.77 22.62 22.36
C PHE A 51 4.11 21.31 23.09
N ILE A 52 5.21 20.63 22.73
CA ILE A 52 5.60 19.36 23.38
C ILE A 52 5.87 19.54 24.87
N ARG A 53 6.47 20.66 25.28
CA ARG A 53 6.81 20.93 26.68
C ARG A 53 5.59 21.26 27.53
N ASN A 54 4.63 22.00 26.98
CA ASN A 54 3.49 22.53 27.72
C ASN A 54 2.18 21.77 27.44
N PHE A 55 2.23 20.63 26.75
CA PHE A 55 1.05 19.87 26.39
C PHE A 55 0.35 19.31 27.64
N ASP A 56 -0.79 19.91 27.98
CA ASP A 56 -1.66 19.49 29.06
C ASP A 56 -3.04 19.12 28.50
N SER A 57 -3.16 17.85 28.09
CA SER A 57 -4.44 17.24 27.71
C SER A 57 -4.80 16.12 28.67
N THR A 58 -4.65 16.39 29.97
CA THR A 58 -5.01 15.48 31.06
C THR A 58 -6.45 14.98 30.98
N GLU A 59 -7.36 15.81 30.46
CA GLU A 59 -8.78 15.46 30.32
C GLU A 59 -9.06 14.56 29.12
N LEU A 60 -8.34 14.70 27.99
CA LEU A 60 -8.47 13.79 26.83
C LEU A 60 -7.93 12.40 27.13
N LEU A 61 -6.80 12.34 27.85
CA LEU A 61 -6.14 11.10 28.23
C LEU A 61 -6.56 10.61 29.62
N GLY A 62 -7.63 11.15 30.20
CA GLY A 62 -7.99 10.93 31.61
C GLY A 62 -8.20 9.46 31.99
N SER A 63 -8.64 8.61 31.05
CA SER A 63 -8.71 7.15 31.24
C SER A 63 -7.31 6.53 31.30
N VAL A 64 -6.42 6.90 30.38
CA VAL A 64 -5.02 6.44 30.27
C VAL A 64 -4.18 6.91 31.47
N LEU A 65 -4.45 8.11 31.99
CA LEU A 65 -3.69 8.73 33.07
C LEU A 65 -4.15 8.29 34.47
N ARG A 66 -5.28 7.57 34.57
CA ARG A 66 -5.89 7.18 35.85
C ARG A 66 -4.96 6.21 36.60
N GLY A 67 -4.63 6.57 37.84
CA GLY A 67 -3.80 5.72 38.72
C GLY A 67 -2.29 5.80 38.47
N LEU A 68 -1.82 6.64 37.53
CA LEU A 68 -0.40 6.92 37.34
C LEU A 68 0.11 7.96 38.36
N SER A 69 1.41 7.92 38.69
CA SER A 69 2.08 9.00 39.41
C SER A 69 2.21 10.25 38.53
N GLU A 70 2.34 11.44 39.12
CA GLU A 70 2.46 12.70 38.36
C GLU A 70 3.62 12.68 37.35
N GLU A 71 4.77 12.13 37.72
CA GLU A 71 5.93 11.96 36.84
C GLU A 71 5.61 11.08 35.62
N LYS A 72 4.85 9.99 35.84
CA LYS A 72 4.41 9.11 34.75
C LYS A 72 3.36 9.78 33.87
N LYS A 73 2.44 10.55 34.47
CA LYS A 73 1.44 11.32 33.71
C LYS A 73 2.11 12.33 32.79
N GLU A 74 3.08 13.09 33.31
CA GLU A 74 3.83 14.05 32.51
C GLU A 74 4.58 13.36 31.36
N SER A 75 5.18 12.19 31.62
CA SER A 75 5.83 11.40 30.57
C SER A 75 4.85 10.96 29.47
N VAL A 76 3.64 10.50 29.85
CA VAL A 76 2.60 10.08 28.90
C VAL A 76 2.07 11.27 28.08
N LEU A 77 1.89 12.43 28.70
CA LEU A 77 1.49 13.66 28.00
C LEU A 77 2.54 14.09 26.97
N ARG A 78 3.83 14.09 27.33
CA ARG A 78 4.91 14.39 26.38
C ARG A 78 4.96 13.38 25.23
N ALA A 79 4.75 12.09 25.52
CA ALA A 79 4.65 11.05 24.50
C ALA A 79 3.49 11.32 23.53
N ALA A 80 2.31 11.69 24.06
CA ALA A 80 1.14 12.04 23.25
C ALA A 80 1.40 13.26 22.36
N ALA A 81 2.04 14.29 22.90
CA ALA A 81 2.43 15.47 22.12
C ALA A 81 3.42 15.12 21.00
N ARG A 82 4.44 14.29 21.28
CA ARG A 82 5.39 13.80 20.26
C ARG A 82 4.70 13.01 19.16
N CYS A 83 3.77 12.11 19.51
CA CYS A 83 2.96 11.37 18.55
C CYS A 83 2.13 12.31 17.67
N HIS A 84 1.46 13.30 18.28
CA HIS A 84 0.70 14.28 17.52
C HIS A 84 1.56 15.06 16.53
N VAL A 85 2.72 15.57 16.98
CA VAL A 85 3.68 16.25 16.11
C VAL A 85 4.16 15.33 14.98
N ALA A 86 4.46 14.06 15.29
CA ALA A 86 4.90 13.07 14.29
C ALA A 86 3.81 12.70 13.27
N SER A 87 2.53 13.03 13.53
CA SER A 87 1.43 12.84 12.58
C SER A 87 1.48 13.81 11.38
N PHE A 88 2.40 14.78 11.38
CA PHE A 88 2.58 15.76 10.31
C PHE A 88 4.00 15.75 9.74
N GLY A 89 4.14 15.98 8.44
CA GLY A 89 5.45 15.95 7.76
C GLY A 89 6.50 16.88 8.39
N PRO A 90 6.21 18.18 8.59
CA PRO A 90 7.15 19.10 9.23
C PRO A 90 7.49 18.73 10.69
N GLY A 91 6.56 18.11 11.40
CA GLY A 91 6.78 17.64 12.77
C GLY A 91 7.73 16.45 12.82
N ARG A 92 7.64 15.50 11.88
CA ARG A 92 8.62 14.41 11.71
C ARG A 92 10.03 14.97 11.48
N ASP A 93 10.16 15.96 10.59
CA ASP A 93 11.45 16.59 10.31
C ASP A 93 12.05 17.28 11.55
N PHE A 94 11.21 17.97 12.33
CA PHE A 94 11.62 18.56 13.61
C PHE A 94 12.11 17.50 14.59
N LEU A 95 11.35 16.41 14.79
CA LEU A 95 11.70 15.34 15.70
C LEU A 95 12.98 14.61 15.26
N ALA A 96 13.18 14.42 13.96
CA ALA A 96 14.40 13.84 13.41
C ALA A 96 15.61 14.75 13.69
N LYS A 97 15.48 16.06 13.44
CA LYS A 97 16.53 17.07 13.74
C LYS A 97 16.90 17.12 15.22
N ARG A 98 15.94 16.89 16.12
CA ARG A 98 16.16 16.84 17.58
C ARG A 98 16.57 15.45 18.10
N ASN A 99 16.75 14.46 17.22
CA ASN A 99 17.01 13.07 17.57
C ASN A 99 15.97 12.49 18.55
N GLN A 100 14.70 12.83 18.35
CA GLN A 100 13.56 12.35 19.15
C GLN A 100 12.61 11.48 18.34
N PHE A 101 12.77 11.40 17.02
CA PHE A 101 11.87 10.67 16.15
C PHE A 101 11.83 9.15 16.45
N HIS A 102 12.97 8.57 16.86
CA HIS A 102 13.05 7.16 17.25
C HIS A 102 12.20 6.81 18.48
N LEU A 103 11.75 7.79 19.28
CA LEU A 103 10.89 7.56 20.45
C LEU A 103 9.42 7.38 20.07
N VAL A 104 9.00 7.89 18.91
CA VAL A 104 7.59 7.96 18.49
C VAL A 104 6.96 6.57 18.38
N ASP A 105 7.71 5.58 17.88
CA ASP A 105 7.20 4.22 17.70
C ASP A 105 6.78 3.62 19.05
N GLN A 106 7.65 3.70 20.05
CA GLN A 106 7.35 3.23 21.40
C GLN A 106 6.28 4.08 22.11
N ASP A 107 6.34 5.41 21.97
CA ASP A 107 5.35 6.32 22.55
C ASP A 107 3.95 5.99 22.03
N SER A 108 3.80 5.79 20.72
CA SER A 108 2.53 5.48 20.07
C SER A 108 1.97 4.13 20.53
N ALA A 109 2.81 3.10 20.61
CA ALA A 109 2.40 1.78 21.08
C ALA A 109 1.97 1.79 22.55
N THR A 110 2.70 2.51 23.41
CA THR A 110 2.34 2.64 24.83
C THR A 110 1.02 3.38 25.02
N LEU A 111 0.79 4.47 24.28
CA LEU A 111 -0.47 5.23 24.36
C LEU A 111 -1.66 4.38 23.91
N PHE A 112 -1.52 3.66 22.80
CA PHE A 112 -2.59 2.84 22.26
C PHE A 112 -2.87 1.58 23.09
N GLY A 113 -1.83 0.95 23.62
CA GLY A 113 -1.95 -0.21 24.50
C GLY A 113 -2.68 0.09 25.82
N ALA A 114 -2.72 1.35 26.24
CA ALA A 114 -3.44 1.78 27.44
C ALA A 114 -4.95 2.05 27.21
N LEU A 115 -5.43 1.98 25.97
CA LEU A 115 -6.83 2.24 25.63
C LEU A 115 -7.71 1.01 25.85
N THR A 116 -8.98 1.22 26.17
CA THR A 116 -9.97 0.13 26.21
C THR A 116 -10.24 -0.40 24.80
N ALA A 117 -10.74 -1.64 24.70
CA ALA A 117 -11.03 -2.27 23.41
C ALA A 117 -12.05 -1.46 22.59
N GLU A 118 -13.07 -0.90 23.25
CA GLU A 118 -14.10 -0.09 22.59
C GLU A 118 -13.50 1.19 21.98
N LEU A 119 -12.61 1.86 22.72
CA LEU A 119 -11.98 3.07 22.25
C LEU A 119 -11.01 2.79 21.09
N ARG A 120 -10.27 1.67 21.16
CA ARG A 120 -9.41 1.21 20.08
C ARG A 120 -10.20 0.95 18.80
N GLU A 121 -11.33 0.27 18.90
CA GLU A 121 -12.16 -0.05 17.75
C GLU A 121 -12.66 1.22 17.04
N VAL A 122 -13.13 2.21 17.80
CA VAL A 122 -13.54 3.52 17.26
C VAL A 122 -12.35 4.22 16.57
N MET A 123 -11.20 4.26 17.23
CA MET A 123 -10.00 4.89 16.66
C MET A 123 -9.51 4.20 15.38
N ILE A 124 -9.56 2.86 15.33
CA ILE A 124 -9.20 2.07 14.15
C ILE A 124 -10.19 2.30 13.03
N ALA A 125 -11.50 2.45 13.30
CA ALA A 125 -12.52 2.75 12.31
C ALA A 125 -12.35 4.16 11.70
N ASP A 126 -11.81 5.11 12.45
CA ASP A 126 -11.56 6.50 12.01
C ASP A 126 -10.12 6.77 11.54
N ALA A 127 -9.27 5.74 11.51
CA ALA A 127 -7.92 5.85 10.94
C ALA A 127 -7.93 6.38 9.49
N TYR A 128 -6.89 7.14 9.13
CA TYR A 128 -6.77 7.73 7.81
C TYR A 128 -5.31 7.77 7.35
N ILE A 129 -5.09 7.91 6.05
CA ILE A 129 -3.75 8.13 5.50
C ILE A 129 -3.39 9.60 5.66
N GLY A 130 -2.45 9.91 6.55
CA GLY A 130 -1.94 11.25 6.80
C GLY A 130 -0.86 11.70 5.83
N ASP A 131 -0.05 12.65 6.28
CA ASP A 131 1.13 13.15 5.57
C ASP A 131 2.15 12.05 5.33
N ARG A 132 2.86 12.15 4.21
CA ARG A 132 3.86 11.16 3.78
C ARG A 132 3.34 9.72 3.84
N GLY A 133 2.04 9.50 3.64
CA GLY A 133 1.47 8.16 3.56
C GLY A 133 1.40 7.37 4.87
N GLN A 134 1.64 7.98 6.04
CA GLN A 134 1.52 7.28 7.32
C GLN A 134 0.05 7.02 7.68
N ILE A 135 -0.23 5.91 8.36
CA ILE A 135 -1.56 5.68 8.94
C ILE A 135 -1.64 6.43 10.26
N VAL A 136 -2.68 7.24 10.45
CA VAL A 136 -2.91 8.02 11.66
C VAL A 136 -4.27 7.67 12.23
N VAL A 137 -4.34 7.42 13.53
CA VAL A 137 -5.60 7.32 14.28
C VAL A 137 -5.85 8.60 15.06
N ARG A 138 -7.12 8.96 15.25
CA ARG A 138 -7.51 10.13 16.04
C ARG A 138 -8.19 9.70 17.32
N PHE A 139 -7.80 10.31 18.43
CA PHE A 139 -8.53 10.21 19.67
C PHE A 139 -9.92 10.84 19.49
N PRO A 140 -11.00 10.14 19.88
CA PRO A 140 -12.34 10.66 19.76
C PRO A 140 -12.50 11.99 20.51
N ASP A 141 -13.27 12.90 19.93
CA ASP A 141 -13.65 14.20 20.51
C ASP A 141 -12.52 15.19 20.83
N GLY A 142 -11.25 14.84 20.57
CA GLY A 142 -10.09 15.67 20.94
C GLY A 142 -9.21 16.14 19.79
N GLY A 143 -9.24 15.46 18.65
CA GLY A 143 -8.36 15.78 17.51
C GLY A 143 -6.90 15.38 17.72
N LEU A 144 -6.54 14.78 18.86
CA LEU A 144 -5.22 14.22 19.11
C LEU A 144 -4.95 13.12 18.08
N CYS A 145 -3.82 13.21 17.40
CA CYS A 145 -3.44 12.32 16.32
C CYS A 145 -2.29 11.43 16.77
N ILE A 146 -2.36 10.15 16.45
CA ILE A 146 -1.31 9.18 16.81
C ILE A 146 -0.96 8.42 15.53
N PRO A 147 0.30 8.50 15.05
CA PRO A 147 0.74 7.74 13.90
C PRO A 147 0.96 6.30 14.32
N LEU A 148 0.59 5.37 13.45
CA LEU A 148 0.90 3.96 13.65
C LEU A 148 2.35 3.71 13.27
N GLY A 149 3.03 2.93 14.11
CA GLY A 149 4.42 2.52 13.93
C GLY A 149 4.60 1.01 14.03
N ARG A 150 5.83 0.54 13.83
CA ARG A 150 6.17 -0.88 13.79
C ARG A 150 5.96 -1.58 15.13
N ALA A 151 6.10 -0.89 16.26
CA ALA A 151 5.84 -1.45 17.59
C ALA A 151 4.40 -1.99 17.74
N TRP A 152 3.45 -1.46 16.96
CA TRP A 152 2.06 -1.93 16.94
C TRP A 152 1.89 -3.27 16.24
N LEU A 153 2.85 -3.65 15.41
CA LEU A 153 2.88 -4.92 14.70
C LEU A 153 3.67 -5.98 15.48
N GLY A 154 3.92 -5.74 16.77
CA GLY A 154 4.54 -6.72 17.67
C GLY A 154 3.58 -7.82 18.11
N THR A 155 3.99 -8.61 19.11
CA THR A 155 3.18 -9.65 19.75
C THR A 155 2.79 -9.30 21.19
N GLY A 156 3.19 -8.11 21.67
CA GLY A 156 2.94 -7.65 23.02
C GLY A 156 1.53 -7.09 23.25
N GLU A 157 1.25 -6.76 24.50
CA GLU A 157 0.04 -6.06 24.90
C GLU A 157 -0.05 -4.70 24.19
N GLY A 158 -1.20 -4.40 23.59
CA GLY A 158 -1.39 -3.19 22.78
C GLY A 158 -1.09 -3.34 21.29
N ALA A 159 -0.54 -4.47 20.84
CA ALA A 159 -0.37 -4.74 19.41
C ALA A 159 -1.71 -4.86 18.67
N LEU A 160 -1.67 -4.64 17.36
CA LEU A 160 -2.79 -4.89 16.46
C LEU A 160 -2.95 -6.40 16.24
N THR A 161 -4.17 -6.86 16.40
CA THR A 161 -4.62 -8.19 16.04
C THR A 161 -4.71 -8.33 14.51
N THR A 162 -4.67 -9.58 14.01
CA THR A 162 -4.83 -9.85 12.58
C THR A 162 -6.17 -9.33 12.05
N ASP A 163 -7.25 -9.46 12.84
CA ASP A 163 -8.58 -8.95 12.49
C ASP A 163 -8.60 -7.42 12.39
N GLU A 164 -7.95 -6.71 13.34
CA GLU A 164 -7.83 -5.24 13.29
C GLU A 164 -7.03 -4.80 12.06
N ILE A 165 -5.94 -5.50 11.72
CA ILE A 165 -5.14 -5.22 10.53
C ILE A 165 -5.97 -5.42 9.26
N GLN A 166 -6.73 -6.51 9.20
CA GLN A 166 -7.57 -6.82 8.03
C GLN A 166 -8.67 -5.77 7.85
N LYS A 167 -9.36 -5.38 8.94
CA LYS A 167 -10.33 -4.28 8.96
C LYS A 167 -9.68 -2.96 8.53
N LEU A 168 -8.50 -2.65 9.04
CA LEU A 168 -7.78 -1.42 8.72
C LEU A 168 -7.42 -1.33 7.24
N LEU A 169 -6.98 -2.43 6.62
CA LEU A 169 -6.44 -2.45 5.27
C LEU A 169 -7.46 -2.72 4.16
N THR A 170 -8.42 -3.62 4.38
CA THR A 170 -9.23 -4.20 3.29
C THR A 170 -10.73 -3.98 3.41
N ASP A 171 -11.22 -3.53 4.57
CA ASP A 171 -12.64 -3.34 4.82
C ASP A 171 -13.11 -1.90 4.50
N PRO A 172 -14.03 -1.72 3.53
CA PRO A 172 -14.64 -0.43 3.23
C PRO A 172 -15.92 -0.16 4.04
N GLU A 173 -16.38 -1.03 4.94
CA GLU A 173 -17.70 -0.88 5.58
C GLU A 173 -17.85 0.45 6.34
N ALA A 174 -16.76 0.96 6.95
CA ALA A 174 -16.73 2.29 7.57
C ALA A 174 -16.27 3.41 6.60
N ARG A 175 -15.67 3.07 5.46
CA ARG A 175 -14.96 4.01 4.56
C ARG A 175 -15.25 3.68 3.10
N LEU A 176 -15.71 4.64 2.31
CA LEU A 176 -15.96 4.45 0.86
C LEU A 176 -14.79 3.78 0.09
N HIS A 177 -13.56 3.90 0.60
CA HIS A 177 -12.36 3.20 0.13
C HIS A 177 -11.57 2.60 1.31
N CYS A 178 -10.92 1.46 1.10
CA CYS A 178 -10.01 0.91 2.11
C CYS A 178 -8.69 1.70 2.16
N LEU A 179 -7.93 1.60 3.26
CA LEU A 179 -6.71 2.40 3.40
C LEU A 179 -5.62 2.03 2.39
N LEU A 180 -5.57 0.77 1.96
CA LEU A 180 -4.65 0.33 0.92
C LEU A 180 -4.91 1.05 -0.40
N ASP A 181 -6.17 1.20 -0.80
CA ASP A 181 -6.56 1.92 -2.01
C ASP A 181 -6.17 3.41 -1.92
N ILE A 182 -6.44 4.04 -0.77
CA ILE A 182 -6.10 5.45 -0.52
C ILE A 182 -4.58 5.66 -0.56
N PHE A 183 -3.81 4.78 0.09
CA PHE A 183 -2.36 4.88 0.11
C PHE A 183 -1.76 4.65 -1.27
N SER A 184 -2.23 3.62 -1.99
CA SER A 184 -1.86 3.35 -3.38
C SER A 184 -2.08 4.58 -4.27
N ALA A 185 -3.24 5.23 -4.18
CA ALA A 185 -3.53 6.45 -4.93
C ALA A 185 -2.59 7.61 -4.54
N LYS A 186 -2.28 7.79 -3.25
CA LYS A 186 -1.34 8.82 -2.78
C LYS A 186 0.08 8.60 -3.29
N LEU A 187 0.55 7.35 -3.37
CA LEU A 187 1.91 7.01 -3.81
C LEU A 187 2.24 7.50 -5.22
N VAL A 188 1.23 7.68 -6.08
CA VAL A 188 1.39 8.25 -7.45
C VAL A 188 1.91 9.68 -7.41
N HIS A 189 1.58 10.43 -6.36
CA HIS A 189 1.91 11.85 -6.22
C HIS A 189 3.10 12.13 -5.29
N LEU A 190 3.63 11.08 -4.65
CA LEU A 190 4.79 11.20 -3.77
C LEU A 190 6.08 10.96 -4.56
N ASP A 191 7.12 11.74 -4.27
CA ASP A 191 8.44 11.54 -4.86
C ASP A 191 9.09 10.21 -4.42
N ALA A 192 10.28 9.90 -4.94
CA ALA A 192 11.00 8.68 -4.58
C ALA A 192 11.51 8.65 -3.12
N GLN A 193 11.62 9.81 -2.47
CA GLN A 193 12.08 9.95 -1.08
C GLN A 193 10.93 9.95 -0.07
N THR A 194 9.68 10.02 -0.55
CA THR A 194 8.46 10.01 0.25
C THR A 194 7.59 8.81 -0.15
N PRO A 195 7.07 8.00 0.78
CA PRO A 195 7.19 8.07 2.23
C PRO A 195 8.62 7.78 2.75
N ASP A 196 8.95 8.19 3.97
CA ASP A 196 10.28 7.91 4.55
C ASP A 196 10.48 6.41 4.87
N SER A 197 11.70 6.01 5.27
CA SER A 197 12.04 4.59 5.46
C SER A 197 11.17 3.90 6.51
N GLU A 198 10.90 4.57 7.63
CA GLU A 198 10.06 4.03 8.70
C GLU A 198 8.62 3.78 8.22
N THR A 199 8.04 4.72 7.47
CA THR A 199 6.71 4.51 6.88
C THR A 199 6.73 3.40 5.83
N CYS A 200 7.78 3.27 5.02
CA CYS A 200 7.94 2.13 4.11
C CYS A 200 7.97 0.79 4.86
N HIS A 201 8.76 0.69 5.94
CA HIS A 201 8.84 -0.52 6.75
C HIS A 201 7.50 -0.85 7.40
N PHE A 202 6.82 0.14 7.98
CA PHE A 202 5.51 -0.06 8.57
C PHE A 202 4.51 -0.64 7.55
N TRP A 203 4.43 -0.08 6.34
CA TRP A 203 3.56 -0.61 5.30
C TRP A 203 3.95 -2.02 4.84
N SER A 204 5.25 -2.29 4.69
CA SER A 204 5.75 -3.63 4.35
C SER A 204 5.31 -4.66 5.39
N ASP A 205 5.57 -4.37 6.67
CA ASP A 205 5.27 -5.26 7.79
C ASP A 205 3.75 -5.43 7.99
N LEU A 206 2.98 -4.34 7.81
CA LEU A 206 1.52 -4.36 7.94
C LEU A 206 0.87 -5.23 6.85
N ILE A 207 1.33 -5.11 5.60
CA ILE A 207 0.87 -5.94 4.48
C ILE A 207 1.27 -7.40 4.71
N ASP A 208 2.51 -7.66 5.10
CA ASP A 208 3.01 -9.01 5.36
C ASP A 208 2.19 -9.72 6.45
N ARG A 209 1.89 -9.01 7.54
CA ARG A 209 1.06 -9.54 8.64
C ARG A 209 -0.41 -9.69 8.25
N CYS A 210 -0.91 -8.91 7.30
CA CYS A 210 -2.25 -9.10 6.76
C CYS A 210 -2.34 -10.33 5.84
N ILE A 211 -1.27 -10.63 5.10
CA ILE A 211 -1.15 -11.84 4.29
C ILE A 211 -0.98 -13.06 5.18
N ASP A 212 -0.19 -12.95 6.25
CA ASP A 212 -0.01 -13.99 7.28
C ASP A 212 0.46 -15.33 6.69
N GLY A 213 1.33 -15.28 5.68
CA GLY A 213 1.82 -16.46 4.96
C GLY A 213 0.77 -17.19 4.11
N LYS A 214 -0.47 -16.69 4.02
CA LYS A 214 -1.54 -17.27 3.20
C LYS A 214 -1.36 -16.89 1.72
N PRO A 215 -1.96 -17.65 0.78
CA PRO A 215 -1.99 -17.28 -0.63
C PRO A 215 -2.62 -15.89 -0.84
N ILE A 216 -2.14 -15.11 -1.82
CA ILE A 216 -2.68 -13.76 -2.08
C ILE A 216 -4.15 -13.81 -2.53
N ALA A 217 -4.59 -14.94 -3.09
CA ALA A 217 -6.00 -15.16 -3.42
C ALA A 217 -6.94 -15.08 -2.19
N GLU A 218 -6.43 -15.30 -0.98
CA GLU A 218 -7.20 -15.16 0.27
C GLU A 218 -7.20 -13.72 0.79
N PHE A 219 -6.24 -12.88 0.38
CA PHE A 219 -6.18 -11.47 0.76
C PHE A 219 -7.41 -10.69 0.27
N SER A 220 -7.78 -10.88 -0.99
CA SER A 220 -8.99 -10.28 -1.57
C SER A 220 -9.38 -10.94 -2.89
N LYS A 221 -10.69 -11.02 -3.15
CA LYS A 221 -11.24 -11.40 -4.46
C LYS A 221 -11.52 -10.19 -5.35
N LYS A 222 -11.42 -8.96 -4.83
CA LYS A 222 -11.72 -7.73 -5.56
C LYS A 222 -10.51 -7.31 -6.38
N LYS A 223 -10.67 -7.25 -7.70
CA LYS A 223 -9.61 -6.83 -8.64
C LYS A 223 -8.94 -5.51 -8.23
N ALA A 224 -9.72 -4.48 -7.90
CA ALA A 224 -9.19 -3.17 -7.53
C ALA A 224 -8.26 -3.21 -6.29
N VAL A 225 -8.61 -4.02 -5.29
CA VAL A 225 -7.80 -4.19 -4.07
C VAL A 225 -6.49 -4.93 -4.39
N LEU A 226 -6.54 -5.93 -5.29
CA LEU A 226 -5.34 -6.63 -5.76
C LEU A 226 -4.43 -5.71 -6.58
N GLU A 227 -4.99 -4.83 -7.41
CA GLU A 227 -4.22 -3.80 -8.13
C GLU A 227 -3.56 -2.82 -7.16
N ALA A 228 -4.27 -2.38 -6.12
CA ALA A 228 -3.73 -1.50 -5.09
C ALA A 228 -2.62 -2.18 -4.28
N LEU A 229 -2.79 -3.45 -3.90
CA LEU A 229 -1.75 -4.25 -3.24
C LEU A 229 -0.50 -4.35 -4.11
N ALA A 230 -0.67 -4.76 -5.38
CA ALA A 230 0.43 -4.96 -6.30
C ALA A 230 1.18 -3.65 -6.56
N PHE A 231 0.44 -2.55 -6.81
CA PHE A 231 1.01 -1.23 -7.02
C PHE A 231 1.77 -0.73 -5.78
N THR A 232 1.21 -0.93 -4.59
CA THR A 232 1.85 -0.54 -3.33
C THR A 232 3.16 -1.28 -3.12
N LEU A 233 3.17 -2.62 -3.22
CA LEU A 233 4.38 -3.42 -3.07
C LEU A 233 5.46 -3.07 -4.11
N ARG A 234 5.05 -2.83 -5.37
CA ARG A 234 5.97 -2.36 -6.43
C ARG A 234 6.60 -1.01 -6.07
N ASN A 235 5.80 -0.08 -5.58
CA ASN A 235 6.26 1.25 -5.21
C ASN A 235 7.17 1.26 -3.98
N LEU A 236 6.91 0.38 -3.01
CA LEU A 236 7.78 0.20 -1.84
C LEU A 236 9.12 -0.41 -2.23
N THR A 237 9.11 -1.46 -3.06
CA THR A 237 10.34 -2.09 -3.59
C THR A 237 11.17 -1.14 -4.44
N ASP A 238 10.55 -0.34 -5.32
CA ASP A 238 11.26 0.65 -6.13
C ASP A 238 11.92 1.75 -5.29
N ARG A 239 11.25 2.16 -4.19
CA ARG A 239 11.81 3.15 -3.24
C ARG A 239 12.94 2.55 -2.40
N ALA A 240 12.79 1.31 -1.94
CA ALA A 240 13.86 0.59 -1.23
C ALA A 240 15.12 0.47 -2.10
N PHE A 241 14.95 0.08 -3.37
CA PHE A 241 16.03 0.02 -4.36
C PHE A 241 16.70 1.39 -4.57
N SER A 242 15.90 2.44 -4.78
CA SER A 242 16.40 3.80 -5.03
C SER A 242 17.20 4.39 -3.86
N ARG A 243 16.99 3.88 -2.63
CA ARG A 243 17.71 4.30 -1.42
C ARG A 243 18.90 3.42 -1.08
N GLY A 244 19.13 2.33 -1.83
CA GLY A 244 20.11 1.31 -1.46
C GLY A 244 19.74 0.52 -0.20
N GLY A 245 18.46 0.52 0.19
CA GLY A 245 17.94 -0.17 1.37
C GLY A 245 17.53 -1.63 1.11
N GLU A 246 17.99 -2.25 0.02
CA GLU A 246 17.57 -3.61 -0.37
C GLU A 246 17.83 -4.67 0.70
N GLU A 247 18.81 -4.47 1.57
CA GLU A 247 19.14 -5.38 2.67
C GLU A 247 18.22 -5.20 3.91
N GLU A 248 17.47 -4.10 3.98
CA GLU A 248 16.57 -3.76 5.08
C GLU A 248 15.14 -4.27 4.84
N PHE A 249 14.77 -4.52 3.58
CA PHE A 249 13.43 -4.97 3.18
C PHE A 249 13.42 -6.44 2.73
N PRO A 250 12.32 -7.19 2.96
CA PRO A 250 12.17 -8.56 2.46
C PRO A 250 11.82 -8.55 0.95
N MET A 251 12.79 -8.14 0.13
CA MET A 251 12.59 -7.84 -1.29
C MET A 251 12.04 -9.02 -2.10
N VAL A 252 12.52 -10.24 -1.84
CA VAL A 252 12.03 -11.43 -2.55
C VAL A 252 10.56 -11.65 -2.22
N ARG A 253 10.19 -11.59 -0.95
CA ARG A 253 8.81 -11.77 -0.51
C ARG A 253 7.89 -10.70 -1.11
N MET A 254 8.25 -9.43 -0.99
CA MET A 254 7.46 -8.32 -1.53
C MET A 254 7.25 -8.42 -3.05
N LEU A 255 8.30 -8.74 -3.80
CA LEU A 255 8.20 -8.90 -5.25
C LEU A 255 7.39 -10.15 -5.65
N THR A 256 7.47 -11.23 -4.87
CA THR A 256 6.67 -12.45 -5.11
C THR A 256 5.18 -12.16 -4.91
N HIS A 257 4.80 -11.55 -3.78
CA HIS A 257 3.42 -11.13 -3.51
C HIS A 257 2.91 -10.08 -4.51
N CYS A 258 3.77 -9.15 -4.93
CA CYS A 258 3.44 -8.17 -5.96
C CYS A 258 3.12 -8.84 -7.31
N ALA A 259 3.94 -9.81 -7.74
CA ALA A 259 3.71 -10.55 -8.98
C ALA A 259 2.40 -11.36 -8.93
N GLU A 260 2.12 -12.00 -7.80
CA GLU A 260 0.89 -12.78 -7.59
C GLU A 260 -0.35 -11.89 -7.58
N ALA A 261 -0.29 -10.74 -6.90
CA ALA A 261 -1.37 -9.76 -6.90
C ALA A 261 -1.68 -9.22 -8.32
N TYR A 262 -0.65 -8.87 -9.11
CA TYR A 262 -0.85 -8.47 -10.52
C TYR A 262 -1.44 -9.59 -11.38
N PHE A 263 -0.97 -10.83 -11.18
CA PHE A 263 -1.50 -11.99 -11.88
C PHE A 263 -3.00 -12.17 -11.60
N LEU A 264 -3.39 -12.16 -10.33
CA LEU A 264 -4.79 -12.32 -9.89
C LEU A 264 -5.67 -11.13 -10.33
N ALA A 265 -5.11 -9.93 -10.44
CA ALA A 265 -5.79 -8.76 -11.01
C ALA A 265 -5.95 -8.84 -12.54
N GLY A 266 -5.26 -9.77 -13.21
CA GLY A 266 -5.26 -9.93 -14.66
C GLY A 266 -4.30 -9.01 -15.42
N ASP A 267 -3.39 -8.32 -14.73
CA ASP A 267 -2.32 -7.52 -15.34
C ASP A 267 -1.05 -8.37 -15.53
N LEU A 268 -1.08 -9.23 -16.55
CA LEU A 268 0.03 -10.11 -16.88
C LEU A 268 1.30 -9.35 -17.30
N GLY A 269 1.16 -8.12 -17.81
CA GLY A 269 2.31 -7.29 -18.20
C GLY A 269 3.08 -6.82 -16.98
N ALA A 270 2.39 -6.25 -16.00
CA ALA A 270 2.99 -5.84 -14.74
C ALA A 270 3.49 -7.05 -13.94
N CYS A 271 2.76 -8.17 -13.95
CA CYS A 271 3.21 -9.43 -13.35
C CYS A 271 4.58 -9.88 -13.91
N GLY A 272 4.70 -9.98 -15.24
CA GLY A 272 5.96 -10.35 -15.90
C GLY A 272 7.10 -9.40 -15.56
N ALA A 273 6.85 -8.08 -15.54
CA ALA A 273 7.84 -7.07 -15.22
C ALA A 273 8.34 -7.20 -13.76
N THR A 274 7.43 -7.45 -12.82
CA THR A 274 7.79 -7.72 -11.42
C THR A 274 8.60 -9.00 -11.27
N LEU A 275 8.28 -10.06 -12.02
CA LEU A 275 9.08 -11.29 -12.03
C LEU A 275 10.49 -11.06 -12.57
N CYS A 276 10.68 -10.22 -13.59
CA CYS A 276 12.02 -9.82 -14.04
C CYS A 276 12.82 -9.13 -12.92
N LYS A 277 12.20 -8.22 -12.15
CA LYS A 277 12.84 -7.59 -10.98
C LYS A 277 13.19 -8.62 -9.90
N LEU A 278 12.31 -9.59 -9.65
CA LEU A 278 12.58 -10.69 -8.72
C LEU A 278 13.76 -11.56 -9.18
N ALA A 279 13.82 -11.90 -10.47
CA ALA A 279 14.93 -12.65 -11.04
C ALA A 279 16.26 -11.90 -10.88
N ALA A 280 16.27 -10.59 -11.13
CA ALA A 280 17.43 -9.73 -10.93
C ALA A 280 17.87 -9.69 -9.45
N SER A 281 16.92 -9.55 -8.51
CA SER A 281 17.21 -9.58 -7.07
C SER A 281 17.82 -10.92 -6.62
N ARG A 282 17.25 -12.04 -7.06
CA ARG A 282 17.81 -13.39 -6.81
C ARG A 282 19.21 -13.55 -7.41
N ALA A 283 19.44 -13.02 -8.62
CA ALA A 283 20.75 -13.07 -9.26
C ALA A 283 21.81 -12.24 -8.49
N LEU A 284 21.44 -11.06 -7.97
CA LEU A 284 22.31 -10.25 -7.11
C LEU A 284 22.67 -10.96 -5.79
N LYS A 285 21.75 -11.77 -5.26
CA LYS A 285 21.99 -12.64 -4.09
C LYS A 285 22.78 -13.92 -4.43
N PHE A 286 23.21 -14.10 -5.68
CA PHE A 286 23.88 -15.31 -6.20
C PHE A 286 23.01 -16.58 -6.12
N GLU A 287 21.69 -16.43 -6.03
CA GLU A 287 20.71 -17.52 -6.00
C GLU A 287 20.31 -17.91 -7.42
N ARG A 288 21.28 -18.46 -8.15
CA ARG A 288 21.20 -18.65 -9.60
C ARG A 288 20.03 -19.50 -10.07
N ASP A 289 19.84 -20.68 -9.49
CA ASP A 289 18.79 -21.61 -9.93
C ASP A 289 17.40 -21.01 -9.68
N ALA A 290 17.25 -20.27 -8.57
CA ALA A 290 16.04 -19.50 -8.28
C ALA A 290 15.84 -18.38 -9.32
N ALA A 291 16.89 -17.62 -9.65
CA ALA A 291 16.81 -16.56 -10.66
C ALA A 291 16.42 -17.10 -12.05
N VAL A 292 16.98 -18.23 -12.47
CA VAL A 292 16.62 -18.92 -13.73
C VAL A 292 15.16 -19.38 -13.70
N GLY A 293 14.72 -19.97 -12.59
CA GLY A 293 13.32 -20.38 -12.41
C GLY A 293 12.35 -19.20 -12.52
N VAL A 294 12.64 -18.08 -11.86
CA VAL A 294 11.84 -16.85 -11.94
C VAL A 294 11.83 -16.28 -13.35
N ALA A 295 13.00 -16.20 -14.02
CA ALA A 295 13.10 -15.66 -15.38
C ALA A 295 12.33 -16.53 -16.40
N THR A 296 12.37 -17.85 -16.23
CA THR A 296 11.58 -18.79 -17.04
C THR A 296 10.08 -18.55 -16.88
N LEU A 297 9.62 -18.33 -15.65
CA LEU A 297 8.22 -17.99 -15.36
C LEU A 297 7.85 -16.63 -15.97
N ALA A 298 8.69 -15.60 -15.81
CA ALA A 298 8.49 -14.28 -16.38
C ALA A 298 8.33 -14.33 -17.92
N ALA A 299 9.22 -15.05 -18.61
CA ALA A 299 9.15 -15.24 -20.05
C ALA A 299 7.84 -15.93 -20.46
N SER A 300 7.44 -16.97 -19.72
CA SER A 300 6.19 -17.69 -19.97
C SER A 300 4.95 -16.81 -19.77
N VAL A 301 4.95 -15.94 -18.74
CA VAL A 301 3.87 -14.97 -18.50
C VAL A 301 3.76 -13.95 -19.64
N PHE A 302 4.89 -13.37 -20.08
CA PHE A 302 4.89 -12.44 -21.21
C PHE A 302 4.45 -13.10 -22.52
N ALA A 303 4.94 -14.30 -22.80
CA ALA A 303 4.57 -15.07 -23.99
C ALA A 303 3.06 -15.31 -24.06
N ARG A 304 2.46 -15.79 -22.96
CA ARG A 304 1.00 -16.00 -22.89
C ARG A 304 0.22 -14.69 -22.97
N ASN A 305 0.70 -13.62 -22.34
CA ASN A 305 0.06 -12.31 -22.46
C ASN A 305 0.08 -11.80 -23.91
N ALA A 306 1.19 -11.98 -24.63
CA ALA A 306 1.32 -11.61 -26.02
C ALA A 306 0.28 -12.34 -26.91
N LEU A 307 0.21 -13.67 -26.80
CA LEU A 307 -0.75 -14.48 -27.57
C LEU A 307 -2.21 -14.11 -27.25
N LYS A 308 -2.50 -13.84 -25.96
CA LYS A 308 -3.83 -13.43 -25.52
C LYS A 308 -4.21 -12.05 -26.08
N ARG A 309 -3.34 -11.05 -25.92
CA ARG A 309 -3.57 -9.69 -26.43
C ARG A 309 -3.73 -9.67 -27.94
N TRP A 310 -2.99 -10.50 -28.67
CA TRP A 310 -3.16 -10.65 -30.11
C TRP A 310 -4.56 -11.18 -30.46
N SER A 311 -4.99 -12.22 -29.75
CA SER A 311 -6.33 -12.83 -29.94
C SER A 311 -7.46 -11.85 -29.61
N ASP A 312 -7.24 -10.98 -28.62
CA ASP A 312 -8.18 -9.93 -28.21
C ASP A 312 -8.16 -8.69 -29.15
N GLY A 313 -7.32 -8.68 -30.18
CA GLY A 313 -7.19 -7.57 -31.14
C GLY A 313 -6.33 -6.39 -30.65
N HIS A 314 -5.67 -6.53 -29.49
CA HIS A 314 -4.75 -5.53 -28.93
C HIS A 314 -3.33 -5.71 -29.49
N TYR A 315 -3.17 -5.54 -30.81
CA TYR A 315 -1.92 -5.87 -31.52
C TYR A 315 -0.69 -5.11 -31.03
N ALA A 316 -0.81 -3.81 -30.73
CA ALA A 316 0.31 -3.02 -30.23
C ALA A 316 0.86 -3.56 -28.89
N ASP A 317 -0.04 -3.83 -27.94
CA ASP A 317 0.33 -4.39 -26.64
C ASP A 317 0.89 -5.81 -26.78
N ALA A 318 0.33 -6.60 -27.71
CA ALA A 318 0.81 -7.94 -28.00
C ALA A 318 2.26 -7.92 -28.49
N VAL A 319 2.61 -7.01 -29.40
CA VAL A 319 3.98 -6.85 -29.92
C VAL A 319 4.96 -6.42 -28.81
N VAL A 320 4.54 -5.51 -27.92
CA VAL A 320 5.36 -5.12 -26.75
C VAL A 320 5.62 -6.34 -25.86
N CYS A 321 4.57 -7.13 -25.55
CA CYS A 321 4.70 -8.33 -24.74
C CYS A 321 5.57 -9.41 -25.40
N HIS A 322 5.46 -9.57 -26.72
CA HIS A 322 6.32 -10.47 -27.50
C HIS A 322 7.80 -10.07 -27.39
N GLY A 323 8.11 -8.78 -27.56
CA GLY A 323 9.46 -8.25 -27.37
C GLY A 323 10.01 -8.49 -25.96
N MET A 324 9.18 -8.27 -24.94
CA MET A 324 9.53 -8.54 -23.53
C MET A 324 9.78 -10.03 -23.29
N ALA A 325 8.96 -10.92 -23.86
CA ALA A 325 9.13 -12.38 -23.75
C ALA A 325 10.49 -12.82 -24.34
N LEU A 326 10.80 -12.40 -25.57
CA LEU A 326 12.05 -12.75 -26.24
C LEU A 326 13.29 -12.25 -25.50
N ARG A 327 13.23 -11.00 -24.99
CA ARG A 327 14.30 -10.46 -24.14
C ARG A 327 14.49 -11.29 -22.89
N THR A 328 13.39 -11.68 -22.24
CA THR A 328 13.45 -12.46 -20.99
C THR A 328 14.01 -13.86 -21.22
N TYR A 329 13.66 -14.53 -22.33
CA TYR A 329 14.29 -15.80 -22.72
C TYR A 329 15.80 -15.66 -22.96
N ALA A 330 16.25 -14.55 -23.54
CA ALA A 330 17.68 -14.31 -23.75
C ALA A 330 18.42 -14.07 -22.42
N GLU A 331 17.83 -13.31 -21.50
CA GLU A 331 18.36 -13.07 -20.15
C GLU A 331 18.41 -14.36 -19.33
N GLU A 332 17.37 -15.19 -19.40
CA GLU A 332 17.30 -16.52 -18.78
C GLU A 332 18.45 -17.43 -19.26
N HIS A 333 18.69 -17.47 -20.57
CA HIS A 333 19.82 -18.22 -21.13
C HIS A 333 21.17 -17.66 -20.68
N ALA A 334 21.31 -16.34 -20.56
CA ALA A 334 22.53 -15.72 -20.03
C ALA A 334 22.78 -16.12 -18.57
N LEU A 335 21.74 -16.16 -17.73
CA LEU A 335 21.83 -16.65 -16.35
C LEU A 335 22.26 -18.12 -16.31
N ARG A 336 21.83 -18.97 -17.27
CA ARG A 336 22.33 -20.35 -17.44
C ARG A 336 23.77 -20.47 -17.95
N GLY A 337 24.39 -19.38 -18.40
CA GLY A 337 25.81 -19.35 -18.81
C GLY A 337 26.80 -19.02 -17.68
N LEU A 338 26.37 -18.37 -16.60
CA LEU A 338 27.27 -17.87 -15.54
C LEU A 338 27.86 -19.01 -14.67
N ARG A 339 29.18 -19.07 -14.43
CA ARG A 339 29.75 -20.01 -13.43
C ARG A 339 29.43 -19.53 -12.01
N GLY A 340 28.99 -20.44 -11.15
CA GLY A 340 28.62 -20.15 -9.76
C GLY A 340 29.77 -19.50 -8.99
N GLY A 341 29.51 -18.34 -8.41
CA GLY A 341 30.39 -17.67 -7.45
C GLY A 341 30.05 -18.09 -6.01
N PRO A 342 30.92 -17.77 -5.04
CA PRO A 342 30.65 -18.03 -3.63
C PRO A 342 29.38 -17.27 -3.17
N GLN A 343 28.60 -17.92 -2.30
CA GLN A 343 27.38 -17.38 -1.68
C GLN A 343 27.67 -16.04 -0.98
N ALA A 344 26.86 -15.00 -1.25
CA ALA A 344 27.00 -13.70 -0.60
C ALA A 344 26.23 -13.61 0.72
N ARG A 345 26.59 -12.55 1.47
CA ARG A 345 26.28 -12.28 2.89
C ARG A 345 24.81 -12.43 3.27
N ILE A 346 24.65 -12.86 4.52
CA ILE A 346 23.39 -12.94 5.27
C ILE A 346 22.70 -11.56 5.23
N SER A 347 21.59 -11.48 4.50
CA SER A 347 20.63 -10.36 4.57
C SER A 347 20.18 -10.18 6.03
N ARG A 348 20.15 -8.93 6.52
CA ARG A 348 19.65 -8.63 7.87
C ARG A 348 18.14 -8.85 7.97
N ALA A 349 17.40 -8.59 6.90
CA ALA A 349 16.01 -9.01 6.79
C ALA A 349 15.94 -10.52 6.45
N VAL A 350 15.15 -11.28 7.23
CA VAL A 350 14.89 -12.70 6.97
C VAL A 350 13.97 -12.80 5.75
N ASP A 351 14.56 -12.93 4.56
CA ASP A 351 13.84 -13.24 3.34
C ASP A 351 13.58 -14.76 3.35
N GLU A 352 12.54 -15.20 4.05
CA GLU A 352 12.15 -16.62 4.01
C GLU A 352 11.89 -17.06 2.56
N ILE A 353 12.13 -18.33 2.28
CA ILE A 353 11.93 -18.90 0.95
C ILE A 353 10.42 -18.93 0.67
N VAL A 354 9.92 -17.90 -0.02
CA VAL A 354 8.57 -17.92 -0.60
C VAL A 354 8.62 -18.80 -1.85
N PRO A 355 7.81 -19.88 -1.93
CA PRO A 355 7.77 -20.73 -3.11
C PRO A 355 7.31 -19.91 -4.33
N LEU A 356 7.93 -20.18 -5.47
CA LEU A 356 7.53 -19.60 -6.74
C LEU A 356 6.07 -19.95 -7.05
N PRO A 357 5.21 -18.95 -7.26
CA PRO A 357 3.81 -19.20 -7.58
C PRO A 357 3.66 -19.84 -8.96
N LYS A 358 2.72 -20.79 -9.07
CA LYS A 358 2.39 -21.48 -10.33
C LYS A 358 1.35 -20.68 -11.10
N PHE A 359 1.76 -19.60 -11.76
CA PHE A 359 0.86 -18.72 -12.52
C PHE A 359 0.37 -19.33 -13.82
N VAL A 360 1.32 -19.83 -14.62
CA VAL A 360 1.07 -20.32 -15.97
C VAL A 360 1.95 -21.53 -16.23
N ASP A 361 1.49 -22.46 -17.08
CA ASP A 361 2.39 -23.52 -17.52
C ASP A 361 3.48 -22.93 -18.40
N HIS A 362 4.66 -23.50 -18.23
CA HIS A 362 5.82 -23.15 -19.02
C HIS A 362 5.52 -23.28 -20.52
N ILE A 363 5.97 -22.28 -21.28
CA ILE A 363 6.06 -22.34 -22.73
C ILE A 363 7.52 -22.08 -23.09
N SER A 364 8.12 -22.94 -23.89
CA SER A 364 9.50 -22.73 -24.36
C SER A 364 9.54 -21.63 -25.40
N ARG A 365 10.74 -21.05 -25.62
CA ARG A 365 10.94 -20.03 -26.66
C ARG A 365 10.48 -20.51 -28.04
N THR A 366 10.88 -21.73 -28.41
CA THR A 366 10.56 -22.31 -29.73
C THR A 366 9.06 -22.51 -29.91
N GLU A 367 8.37 -23.01 -28.88
CA GLU A 367 6.91 -23.16 -28.90
C GLU A 367 6.20 -21.81 -29.00
N PHE A 368 6.67 -20.81 -28.26
CA PHE A 368 6.12 -19.46 -28.32
C PHE A 368 6.32 -18.81 -29.70
N GLU A 369 7.53 -18.84 -30.26
CA GLU A 369 7.82 -18.27 -31.58
C GLU A 369 6.98 -18.95 -32.68
N ALA A 370 6.79 -20.28 -32.59
CA ALA A 370 5.91 -21.01 -33.52
C ALA A 370 4.44 -20.59 -33.39
N ALA A 371 3.92 -20.49 -32.16
CA ALA A 371 2.55 -20.05 -31.91
C ALA A 371 2.31 -18.59 -32.35
N TRP A 372 3.30 -17.72 -32.15
CA TRP A 372 3.25 -16.34 -32.58
C TRP A 372 3.20 -16.22 -34.11
N ALA A 373 4.06 -16.97 -34.82
CA ALA A 373 4.07 -16.99 -36.28
C ALA A 373 2.74 -17.49 -36.87
N ASP A 374 2.15 -18.54 -36.28
CA ASP A 374 0.83 -19.05 -36.68
C ASP A 374 -0.28 -18.00 -36.52
N GLN A 375 -0.29 -17.25 -35.41
CA GLN A 375 -1.25 -16.16 -35.20
C GLN A 375 -1.08 -15.02 -36.22
N GLN A 376 0.16 -14.65 -36.56
CA GLN A 376 0.43 -13.63 -37.56
C GLN A 376 -0.06 -14.08 -38.94
N ALA A 377 0.27 -15.31 -39.36
CA ALA A 377 -0.16 -15.87 -40.64
C ALA A 377 -1.69 -15.88 -40.78
N LYS A 378 -2.42 -16.32 -39.75
CA LYS A 378 -3.90 -16.30 -39.73
C LYS A 378 -4.47 -14.90 -39.86
N THR A 379 -3.83 -13.91 -39.23
CA THR A 379 -4.28 -12.51 -39.29
C THR A 379 -4.04 -11.92 -40.68
N GLU A 380 -2.90 -12.22 -41.30
CA GLU A 380 -2.58 -11.81 -42.68
C GLU A 380 -3.54 -12.44 -43.69
N GLU A 381 -3.86 -13.74 -43.53
CA GLU A 381 -4.85 -14.44 -44.36
C GLU A 381 -6.23 -13.79 -44.25
N MET A 382 -6.70 -13.53 -43.04
CA MET A 382 -7.98 -12.86 -42.80
C MET A 382 -8.01 -11.45 -43.43
N LEU A 383 -6.93 -10.67 -43.30
CA LEU A 383 -6.85 -9.32 -43.89
C LEU A 383 -6.85 -9.38 -45.42
N SER A 384 -6.15 -10.35 -46.00
CA SER A 384 -6.14 -10.60 -47.46
C SER A 384 -7.54 -10.97 -47.97
N GLU A 385 -8.27 -11.81 -47.24
CA GLU A 385 -9.65 -12.19 -47.57
C GLU A 385 -10.60 -10.97 -47.50
N ILE A 386 -10.49 -10.14 -46.46
CA ILE A 386 -11.27 -8.91 -46.32
C ILE A 386 -10.98 -7.96 -47.49
N GLU A 387 -9.71 -7.77 -47.84
CA GLU A 387 -9.32 -6.90 -48.96
C GLU A 387 -9.88 -7.41 -50.29
N SER A 388 -9.80 -8.73 -50.53
CA SER A 388 -10.38 -9.39 -51.71
C SER A 388 -11.90 -9.20 -51.79
N ASN A 389 -12.60 -9.35 -50.67
CA ASN A 389 -14.04 -9.16 -50.58
C ASN A 389 -14.44 -7.69 -50.84
N LEU A 390 -13.70 -6.73 -50.29
CA LEU A 390 -13.93 -5.31 -50.53
C LEU A 390 -13.70 -4.93 -52.01
N ARG A 391 -12.65 -5.46 -52.64
CA ARG A 391 -12.39 -5.27 -54.07
C ARG A 391 -13.53 -5.84 -54.90
N THR A 392 -14.01 -7.03 -54.57
CA THR A 392 -15.14 -7.69 -55.25
C THR A 392 -16.43 -6.86 -55.13
N LEU A 393 -16.76 -6.38 -53.92
CA LEU A 393 -17.91 -5.50 -53.69
C LEU A 393 -17.81 -4.18 -54.47
N ALA A 394 -16.62 -3.58 -54.54
CA ALA A 394 -16.40 -2.35 -55.31
C ALA A 394 -16.63 -2.58 -56.81
N VAL A 395 -16.18 -3.71 -57.36
CA VAL A 395 -16.42 -4.09 -58.76
C VAL A 395 -17.91 -4.32 -59.02
N MET A 396 -18.59 -5.07 -58.13
CA MET A 396 -20.02 -5.31 -58.23
C MET A 396 -20.83 -4.00 -58.19
N GLY A 397 -20.47 -3.06 -57.30
CA GLY A 397 -21.10 -1.74 -57.23
C GLY A 397 -20.92 -0.92 -58.51
N ARG A 398 -19.74 -0.97 -59.14
CA ARG A 398 -19.50 -0.31 -60.44
C ARG A 398 -20.34 -0.93 -61.55
N LEU A 399 -20.43 -2.27 -61.60
CA LEU A 399 -21.27 -2.98 -62.57
C LEU A 399 -22.76 -2.68 -62.40
N ALA A 400 -23.25 -2.60 -61.17
CA ALA A 400 -24.64 -2.23 -60.87
C ALA A 400 -24.97 -0.80 -61.34
N LYS A 401 -24.08 0.17 -61.08
CA LYS A 401 -24.25 1.56 -61.56
C LYS A 401 -24.29 1.66 -63.09
N LEU A 402 -23.43 0.89 -63.78
CA LEU A 402 -23.42 0.85 -65.25
C LEU A 402 -24.71 0.24 -65.84
N LYS A 403 -25.27 -0.79 -65.18
CA LYS A 403 -26.56 -1.37 -65.59
C LYS A 403 -27.73 -0.40 -65.37
N ALA A 404 -27.75 0.33 -64.24
CA ALA A 404 -28.77 1.34 -63.97
C ALA A 404 -28.74 2.50 -64.99
N GLN A 405 -27.56 2.95 -65.43
CA GLN A 405 -27.42 3.98 -66.45
C GLN A 405 -27.89 3.55 -67.85
N LYS A 406 -27.78 2.25 -68.17
CA LYS A 406 -28.30 1.70 -69.44
C LYS A 406 -29.82 1.52 -69.46
N SER A 407 -30.48 1.46 -68.30
CA SER A 407 -31.93 1.28 -68.20
C SER A 407 -32.72 2.61 -68.17
N ASN A 408 -32.05 3.75 -68.07
CA ASN A 408 -32.62 5.11 -68.07
C ASN A 408 -32.36 5.86 -69.41
N ARG A 409 -31.93 5.15 -70.45
CA ARG A 409 -31.91 5.60 -71.84
C ARG A 409 -32.88 4.73 -72.63
#